data_AF-A0A514BS69-F1
#
_entry.id   AF-A0A514BS69-F1
#
_cell.length_a   1.000
_cell.length_b   1.000
_cell.length_c   1.000
_cell.angle_alpha   90.00
_cell.angle_beta   90.00
_cell.angle_gamma   90.00
#
_symmetry.space_group_name_H-M   'P 1'
#
loop_
_entity.id
_entity.type
_entity.pdbx_description
1 polymer ?
#
loop_
_entity_poly.entity_id
_entity_poly.type
_entity_poly.pdbx_seq_one_letter_code
_entity_poly.pdbx_strand_id
1 'polypeptide(L)'
;MSRLHVATLPASLLCATLLCAMLAACGSGTPTGNAGDTPETTEATSASITGTVVYRERMMLPPGSRLQVQLVDTLLADTPRAVVAETTVEDAGASPIAFTLDYDPASIRDNGMYGLHASLYGPDNRLMFVTDTRHAVAPGSEAPVELLMRQVPAGEVATPSGPSADIRRSHWQCGELRVDSSFDPAIDATTLSWSGRTLVLPQTVTASGERYADEHGNEFRSKGDSAMLTLSGRPQVQCTSADSPSPWTEAAERGIAFRAAGNEPGWWVEVGSGAAPAMNAVLDYGERSLEIARAQPGGNGYSGSTADGVAVRLSIERRACEDGMSGEAFDARAELRVGDNTYTGCGAFLRD
;
A
#
# COMPACT_ATOMS: atom_id res chain seq x y z
N MET A 1 4.32 10.60 -82.98
CA MET A 1 5.36 11.64 -82.98
C MET A 1 6.46 11.21 -82.02
N SER A 2 7.70 11.27 -82.50
CA SER A 2 9.01 10.83 -81.96
C SER A 2 9.22 10.96 -80.44
N ARG A 3 9.66 9.89 -79.75
CA ARG A 3 11.05 9.47 -79.38
C ARG A 3 11.68 10.19 -78.17
N LEU A 4 12.08 9.35 -77.20
CA LEU A 4 13.26 9.35 -76.32
C LEU A 4 14.10 10.65 -76.21
N HIS A 5 14.60 10.97 -75.01
CA HIS A 5 16.00 10.70 -74.60
C HIS A 5 16.29 11.06 -73.13
N VAL A 6 16.97 10.12 -72.48
CA VAL A 6 17.82 10.21 -71.27
C VAL A 6 19.03 11.12 -71.55
N ALA A 7 19.57 11.82 -70.53
CA ALA A 7 21.01 12.15 -70.33
C ALA A 7 21.16 13.30 -69.30
N THR A 8 21.65 13.05 -68.07
CA THR A 8 23.06 13.14 -67.61
C THR A 8 23.64 14.55 -67.43
N LEU A 9 24.23 14.76 -66.24
CA LEU A 9 25.06 15.90 -65.78
C LEU A 9 26.19 16.28 -66.76
N PRO A 10 26.81 17.46 -66.57
CA PRO A 10 28.18 17.43 -66.04
C PRO A 10 28.54 18.51 -65.02
N ALA A 11 29.55 18.17 -64.23
CA ALA A 11 30.36 19.02 -63.37
C ALA A 11 31.37 19.87 -64.17
N SER A 12 32.14 20.72 -63.45
CA SER A 12 33.41 21.40 -63.83
C SER A 12 33.26 22.90 -64.09
N LEU A 13 34.16 23.84 -63.75
CA LEU A 13 35.45 23.86 -63.02
C LEU A 13 35.84 25.36 -62.84
N LEU A 14 36.48 25.70 -61.71
CA LEU A 14 37.64 26.62 -61.52
C LEU A 14 37.65 28.15 -61.82
N CYS A 15 38.62 28.76 -61.11
CA CYS A 15 39.27 30.08 -61.25
C CYS A 15 38.53 31.32 -60.67
N ALA A 16 39.15 32.25 -59.93
CA ALA A 16 40.49 32.37 -59.39
C ALA A 16 40.54 33.45 -58.29
N THR A 17 41.43 33.22 -57.34
CA THR A 17 42.07 34.09 -56.34
C THR A 17 42.19 35.60 -56.65
N LEU A 18 42.01 36.45 -55.62
CA LEU A 18 42.94 37.56 -55.35
C LEU A 18 43.04 37.87 -53.85
N LEU A 19 44.24 38.27 -53.45
CA LEU A 19 44.89 38.26 -52.14
C LEU A 19 45.16 39.71 -51.67
N CYS A 20 44.97 40.03 -50.39
CA CYS A 20 45.72 41.03 -49.57
C CYS A 20 45.05 41.14 -48.18
N ALA A 21 45.66 40.64 -47.08
CA ALA A 21 46.67 41.30 -46.22
C ALA A 21 46.04 42.45 -45.38
N MET A 22 46.10 42.61 -44.05
CA MET A 22 46.75 42.01 -42.85
C MET A 22 45.80 42.36 -41.65
N LEU A 23 45.79 41.79 -40.44
CA LEU A 23 46.81 41.58 -39.42
C LEU A 23 46.37 40.47 -38.45
N ALA A 24 47.36 39.79 -37.89
CA ALA A 24 47.24 38.71 -36.93
C ALA A 24 47.02 39.21 -35.48
N ALA A 25 46.22 38.45 -34.72
CA ALA A 25 46.51 38.15 -33.33
C ALA A 25 46.06 36.70 -33.06
N CYS A 26 47.03 35.79 -33.05
CA CYS A 26 46.86 34.42 -32.57
C CYS A 26 46.77 34.42 -31.04
N GLY A 27 45.78 33.73 -30.51
CA GLY A 27 45.61 33.46 -29.08
C GLY A 27 44.67 32.28 -28.90
N SER A 28 45.01 31.12 -29.44
CA SER A 28 44.33 29.86 -29.18
C SER A 28 44.75 29.33 -27.81
N GLY A 29 43.95 29.67 -26.79
CA GLY A 29 43.80 28.88 -25.57
C GLY A 29 42.65 27.88 -25.75
N THR A 30 42.86 26.66 -25.29
CA THR A 30 41.93 25.53 -25.29
C THR A 30 40.54 25.83 -24.69
N PRO A 31 39.48 25.13 -25.13
CA PRO A 31 38.10 25.49 -24.81
C PRO A 31 37.78 25.13 -23.36
N THR A 32 37.29 26.10 -22.59
CA THR A 32 36.77 25.87 -21.24
C THR A 32 35.32 26.34 -21.19
N GLY A 33 34.42 25.38 -20.93
CA GLY A 33 33.12 25.61 -20.31
C GLY A 33 32.02 26.16 -21.21
N ASN A 34 31.15 25.26 -21.68
CA ASN A 34 29.78 25.62 -22.06
C ASN A 34 29.09 26.29 -20.85
N ALA A 35 28.69 27.56 -21.01
CA ALA A 35 27.58 28.14 -20.27
C ALA A 35 26.38 28.08 -21.22
N GLY A 36 25.28 27.43 -20.93
CA GLY A 36 24.75 26.99 -19.65
C GLY A 36 23.25 27.12 -19.81
N ASP A 37 22.67 26.25 -20.65
CA ASP A 37 21.23 26.05 -20.70
C ASP A 37 20.90 25.31 -19.41
N THR A 38 20.64 26.08 -18.36
CA THR A 38 20.24 25.55 -17.06
C THR A 38 18.83 24.99 -17.24
N PRO A 39 18.58 23.69 -17.05
CA PRO A 39 17.23 23.22 -16.86
C PRO A 39 16.72 23.89 -15.58
N GLU A 40 15.69 24.72 -15.73
CA GLU A 40 14.95 25.32 -14.63
C GLU A 40 14.46 24.17 -13.75
N THR A 41 15.23 23.92 -12.70
CA THR A 41 14.91 22.96 -11.67
C THR A 41 13.75 23.60 -10.93
N THR A 42 12.55 23.08 -11.11
CA THR A 42 11.45 23.35 -10.19
C THR A 42 11.95 22.98 -8.80
N GLU A 43 12.40 23.98 -8.04
CA GLU A 43 12.73 23.81 -6.63
C GLU A 43 11.45 23.31 -5.96
N ALA A 44 11.45 22.03 -5.59
CA ALA A 44 10.45 21.50 -4.68
C ALA A 44 10.55 22.36 -3.41
N THR A 45 9.57 23.24 -3.22
CA THR A 45 9.52 24.10 -2.03
C THR A 45 9.12 23.19 -0.88
N SER A 46 10.05 22.50 -0.25
CA SER A 46 9.78 21.67 0.93
C SER A 46 9.77 22.56 2.17
N ALA A 47 8.71 22.46 2.99
CA ALA A 47 8.70 23.02 4.34
C ALA A 47 8.94 21.90 5.36
N SER A 48 9.43 22.24 6.54
CA SER A 48 9.81 21.26 7.56
C SER A 48 9.12 21.53 8.89
N ILE A 49 8.70 20.47 9.56
CA ILE A 49 8.30 20.50 10.97
C ILE A 49 9.41 19.85 11.79
N THR A 50 9.98 20.59 12.74
CA THR A 50 11.03 20.09 13.62
C THR A 50 10.47 19.91 15.04
N GLY A 51 10.88 18.83 15.69
CA GLY A 51 10.45 18.55 17.04
C GLY A 51 11.27 17.48 17.74
N THR A 52 10.84 17.16 18.96
CA THR A 52 11.40 16.08 19.77
C THR A 52 10.31 15.11 20.17
N VAL A 53 10.70 13.85 20.29
CA VAL A 53 9.87 12.78 20.82
C VAL A 53 10.44 12.36 22.17
N VAL A 54 9.58 12.35 23.19
CA VAL A 54 9.93 12.00 24.58
C VAL A 54 9.13 10.79 25.01
N TYR A 55 9.81 9.79 25.57
CA TYR A 55 9.20 8.73 26.37
C TYR A 55 9.75 8.81 27.81
N ARG A 56 8.96 8.33 28.79
CA ARG A 56 9.21 8.56 30.24
C ARG A 56 10.00 7.45 30.91
N GLU A 57 10.07 6.30 30.26
CA GLU A 57 10.66 5.07 30.75
C GLU A 57 12.19 5.20 30.77
N ARG A 58 12.79 4.81 31.90
CA ARG A 58 14.26 4.87 32.07
C ARG A 58 14.93 3.66 31.45
N MET A 59 14.79 3.52 30.14
CA MET A 59 15.41 2.46 29.35
C MET A 59 16.15 3.01 28.14
N MET A 60 17.22 2.32 27.75
CA MET A 60 17.84 2.52 26.45
C MET A 60 16.99 1.81 25.40
N LEU A 61 16.81 2.45 24.24
CA LEU A 61 16.26 1.77 23.09
C LEU A 61 17.26 0.70 22.60
N PRO A 62 16.77 -0.48 22.18
CA PRO A 62 17.61 -1.46 21.50
C PRO A 62 18.27 -0.84 20.25
N PRO A 63 19.53 -1.18 19.93
CA PRO A 63 20.14 -0.80 18.65
C PRO A 63 19.27 -1.25 17.46
N GLY A 64 19.18 -0.45 16.41
CA GLY A 64 18.28 -0.71 15.28
C GLY A 64 16.80 -0.34 15.51
N SER A 65 16.48 0.37 16.61
CA SER A 65 15.14 0.93 16.80
C SER A 65 14.88 2.06 15.79
N ARG A 66 13.67 2.13 15.26
CA ARG A 66 13.26 3.10 14.24
C ARG A 66 12.09 3.94 14.72
N LEU A 67 12.25 5.26 14.70
CA LEU A 67 11.15 6.21 14.96
C LEU A 67 10.53 6.63 13.63
N GLN A 68 9.23 6.44 13.48
CA GLN A 68 8.43 6.94 12.36
C GLN A 68 7.54 8.07 12.87
N VAL A 69 7.54 9.21 12.18
CA VAL A 69 6.67 10.36 12.49
C VAL A 69 5.88 10.72 11.24
N GLN A 70 4.56 10.79 11.40
CA GLN A 70 3.62 11.09 10.31
C GLN A 70 2.90 12.41 10.57
N LEU A 71 2.79 13.22 9.52
CA LEU A 71 1.87 14.36 9.45
C LEU A 71 0.56 13.87 8.84
N VAL A 72 -0.53 13.98 9.59
CA VAL A 72 -1.82 13.42 9.19
C VAL A 72 -2.91 14.49 9.17
N ASP A 73 -3.63 14.57 8.07
CA ASP A 73 -4.87 15.35 7.97
C ASP A 73 -6.02 14.58 8.64
N THR A 74 -6.49 15.09 9.77
CA THR A 74 -7.51 14.45 10.61
C THR A 74 -8.91 14.54 10.00
N LEU A 75 -9.15 15.43 9.04
CA LEU A 75 -10.44 15.51 8.34
C LEU A 75 -10.53 14.54 7.15
N LEU A 76 -9.42 13.90 6.79
CA LEU A 76 -9.35 12.83 5.79
C LEU A 76 -9.15 11.46 6.43
N ALA A 77 -9.44 11.32 7.73
CA ALA A 77 -9.46 10.04 8.43
C ALA A 77 -10.22 9.00 7.59
N ASP A 78 -9.72 7.76 7.60
CA ASP A 78 -10.26 6.63 6.83
C ASP A 78 -10.04 6.71 5.30
N THR A 79 -9.10 7.54 4.85
CA THR A 79 -8.63 7.56 3.46
C THR A 79 -7.11 7.37 3.36
N PRO A 80 -6.60 6.76 2.28
CA PRO A 80 -5.15 6.63 2.07
C PRO A 80 -4.45 7.98 1.86
N ARG A 81 -5.21 9.09 1.72
CA ARG A 81 -4.69 10.46 1.60
C ARG A 81 -4.54 11.15 2.95
N ALA A 82 -4.89 10.49 4.05
CA ALA A 82 -4.79 11.08 5.39
C ALA A 82 -3.33 11.38 5.76
N VAL A 83 -2.39 10.51 5.38
CA VAL A 83 -0.95 10.75 5.62
C VAL A 83 -0.42 11.69 4.54
N VAL A 84 0.01 12.86 4.98
CA VAL A 84 0.44 13.98 4.13
C VAL A 84 1.94 13.90 3.89
N ALA A 85 2.68 13.53 4.93
CA ALA A 85 4.13 13.33 4.90
C ALA A 85 4.54 12.41 6.03
N GLU A 86 5.69 11.77 5.87
CA GLU A 86 6.28 10.86 6.84
C GLU A 86 7.79 11.03 6.85
N THR A 87 8.37 10.95 8.04
CA THR A 87 9.82 10.86 8.22
C THR A 87 10.16 9.66 9.09
N THR A 88 11.36 9.14 8.88
CA THR A 88 11.89 7.99 9.59
C THR A 88 13.27 8.33 10.13
N VAL A 89 13.46 8.16 11.44
CA VAL A 89 14.76 8.24 12.11
C VAL A 89 15.22 6.82 12.41
N GLU A 90 16.20 6.36 11.65
CA GLU A 90 16.88 5.07 11.88
C GLU A 90 17.80 5.16 13.10
N ASP A 91 18.06 4.01 13.73
CA ASP A 91 18.92 3.88 14.91
C ASP A 91 18.59 4.93 16.00
N ALA A 92 17.30 5.08 16.28
CA ALA A 92 16.77 6.02 17.25
C ALA A 92 17.41 5.80 18.63
N GLY A 93 18.00 6.87 19.17
CA GLY A 93 18.74 6.87 20.43
C GLY A 93 17.87 7.15 21.66
N ALA A 94 18.49 7.57 22.76
CA ALA A 94 17.76 7.86 23.98
C ALA A 94 16.82 9.08 23.84
N SER A 95 15.70 9.04 24.56
CA SER A 95 14.82 10.20 24.78
C SER A 95 15.58 11.40 25.38
N PRO A 96 15.40 12.64 24.87
CA PRO A 96 14.55 13.02 23.74
C PRO A 96 15.17 12.72 22.36
N ILE A 97 14.36 12.22 21.42
CA ILE A 97 14.78 11.91 20.05
C ILE A 97 14.34 13.06 19.13
N ALA A 98 15.28 13.71 18.45
CA ALA A 98 14.96 14.78 17.50
C ALA A 98 14.46 14.19 16.17
N PHE A 99 13.50 14.85 15.54
CA PHE A 99 13.05 14.55 14.18
C PHE A 99 12.90 15.82 13.34
N THR A 100 13.01 15.65 12.03
CA THR A 100 12.64 16.66 11.02
C THR A 100 11.74 15.99 10.00
N LEU A 101 10.54 16.53 9.83
CA LEU A 101 9.53 16.03 8.90
C LEU A 101 9.37 17.05 7.78
N ASP A 102 9.88 16.70 6.61
CA ASP A 102 9.73 17.51 5.40
C ASP A 102 8.39 17.19 4.73
N TYR A 103 7.69 18.23 4.27
CA TYR A 103 6.41 18.12 3.58
C TYR A 103 6.32 19.16 2.46
N ASP A 104 5.50 18.86 1.46
CA ASP A 104 5.17 19.80 0.39
C ASP A 104 4.06 20.75 0.86
N PRO A 105 4.25 22.08 0.95
CA PRO A 105 3.21 23.04 1.25
C PRO A 105 1.98 22.93 0.35
N ALA A 106 2.13 22.49 -0.91
CA ALA A 106 1.00 22.26 -1.81
C ALA A 106 0.11 21.07 -1.40
N SER A 107 0.60 20.18 -0.54
CA SER A 107 -0.18 19.08 0.05
C SER A 107 -1.07 19.54 1.22
N ILE A 108 -0.87 20.78 1.71
CA ILE A 108 -1.66 21.37 2.78
C ILE A 108 -2.92 22.02 2.19
N ARG A 109 -4.09 21.65 2.72
CA ARG A 109 -5.40 22.16 2.33
C ARG A 109 -5.75 23.38 3.18
N ASP A 110 -6.38 24.37 2.56
CA ASP A 110 -6.80 25.62 3.24
C ASP A 110 -7.69 25.41 4.47
N ASN A 111 -8.46 24.31 4.50
CA ASN A 111 -9.31 23.91 5.63
C ASN A 111 -8.91 22.54 6.20
N GLY A 112 -7.64 22.14 6.07
CA GLY A 112 -7.13 20.90 6.66
C GLY A 112 -6.93 21.05 8.16
N MET A 113 -7.08 19.95 8.90
CA MET A 113 -6.71 19.90 10.32
C MET A 113 -5.59 18.89 10.45
N TYR A 114 -4.44 19.31 10.95
CA TYR A 114 -3.24 18.48 10.95
C TYR A 114 -2.86 18.06 12.35
N GLY A 115 -2.40 16.81 12.46
CA GLY A 115 -1.82 16.30 13.68
C GLY A 115 -0.61 15.42 13.39
N LEU A 116 0.38 15.48 14.27
CA LEU A 116 1.51 14.55 14.26
C LEU A 116 1.15 13.29 15.01
N HIS A 117 1.59 12.14 14.46
CA HIS A 117 1.55 10.85 15.11
C HIS A 117 2.95 10.24 15.04
N ALA A 118 3.44 9.71 16.16
CA ALA A 118 4.75 9.06 16.20
C ALA A 118 4.65 7.63 16.71
N SER A 119 5.36 6.73 16.03
CA SER A 119 5.47 5.31 16.31
C SER A 119 6.94 4.92 16.40
N LEU A 120 7.36 4.24 17.46
CA LEU A 120 8.73 3.79 17.66
C LEU A 120 8.76 2.26 17.64
N TYR A 121 9.47 1.71 16.66
CA TYR A 121 9.63 0.27 16.45
C TYR A 121 10.98 -0.21 16.96
N GLY A 122 11.01 -1.40 17.55
CA GLY A 122 12.26 -2.10 17.81
C GLY A 122 12.90 -2.67 16.53
N PRO A 123 14.12 -3.22 16.60
CA PRO A 123 14.80 -3.85 15.47
C PRO A 123 14.06 -5.09 14.91
N ASP A 124 13.15 -5.65 15.71
CA ASP A 124 12.21 -6.74 15.34
C ASP A 124 10.94 -6.22 14.61
N ASN A 125 10.89 -4.93 14.28
CA ASN A 125 9.73 -4.24 13.69
C ASN A 125 8.48 -4.23 14.59
N ARG A 126 8.64 -4.44 15.89
CA ARG A 126 7.55 -4.40 16.88
C ARG A 126 7.39 -3.01 17.46
N LEU A 127 6.16 -2.52 17.54
CA LEU A 127 5.85 -1.21 18.13
C LEU A 127 6.14 -1.22 19.63
N MET A 128 7.07 -0.36 20.07
CA MET A 128 7.49 -0.21 21.47
C MET A 128 6.88 1.02 22.13
N PHE A 129 6.74 2.13 21.39
CA PHE A 129 6.15 3.36 21.89
C PHE A 129 5.27 3.99 20.82
N VAL A 130 4.21 4.68 21.24
CA VAL A 130 3.29 5.39 20.34
C VAL A 130 2.76 6.65 21.01
N THR A 131 2.52 7.71 20.25
CA THR A 131 1.74 8.87 20.74
C THR A 131 0.30 8.46 21.00
N ASP A 132 -0.27 8.88 22.12
CA ASP A 132 -1.63 8.46 22.51
C ASP A 132 -2.76 9.14 21.74
N THR A 133 -2.51 10.36 21.32
CA THR A 133 -3.40 11.22 20.57
C THR A 133 -2.58 11.90 19.48
N ARG A 134 -3.25 12.29 18.39
CA ARG A 134 -2.59 13.10 17.36
C ARG A 134 -2.31 14.48 17.95
N HIS A 135 -1.05 14.87 17.97
CA HIS A 135 -0.67 16.19 18.47
C HIS A 135 -0.99 17.23 17.40
N ALA A 136 -2.00 18.05 17.65
CA ALA A 136 -2.44 19.07 16.70
C ALA A 136 -1.28 20.01 16.34
N VAL A 137 -1.08 20.24 15.05
CA VAL A 137 -0.04 21.12 14.53
C VAL A 137 -0.65 22.03 13.46
N ALA A 138 -0.15 23.26 13.38
CA ALA A 138 -0.39 24.13 12.24
C ALA A 138 0.84 24.03 11.32
N PRO A 139 0.73 23.38 10.14
CA PRO A 139 1.82 23.34 9.18
C PRO A 139 2.29 24.77 8.84
N GLY A 140 3.61 24.99 8.87
CA GLY A 140 4.23 26.31 8.67
C GLY A 140 4.48 27.09 9.97
N SER A 141 4.06 26.57 11.12
CA SER A 141 4.47 27.12 12.43
C SER A 141 5.92 26.75 12.75
N GLU A 142 6.72 27.72 13.19
CA GLU A 142 8.10 27.50 13.67
C GLU A 142 8.16 27.09 15.15
N ALA A 143 7.01 26.92 15.82
CA ALA A 143 6.99 26.52 17.22
C ALA A 143 7.57 25.10 17.37
N PRO A 144 8.53 24.87 18.29
CA PRO A 144 9.09 23.55 18.52
C PRO A 144 8.01 22.62 19.06
N VAL A 145 7.84 21.46 18.41
CA VAL A 145 6.84 20.46 18.81
C VAL A 145 7.48 19.40 19.69
N GLU A 146 6.85 19.10 20.82
CA GLU A 146 7.24 17.99 21.69
C GLU A 146 6.13 16.93 21.69
N LEU A 147 6.48 15.71 21.30
CA LEU A 147 5.57 14.56 21.27
C LEU A 147 5.86 13.63 22.45
N LEU A 148 4.93 13.54 23.39
CA LEU A 148 5.00 12.56 24.46
C LEU A 148 4.48 11.21 23.95
N MET A 149 5.35 10.21 23.92
CA MET A 149 4.96 8.83 23.65
C MET A 149 4.63 8.11 24.94
N ARG A 150 3.73 7.15 24.80
CA ARG A 150 3.47 6.14 25.81
C ARG A 150 4.11 4.83 25.36
N GLN A 151 4.72 4.11 26.30
CA GLN A 151 5.10 2.72 26.05
C GLN A 151 3.85 1.93 25.67
N VAL A 152 3.91 1.26 24.53
CA VAL A 152 3.04 0.11 24.29
C VAL A 152 3.55 -0.93 25.27
N PRO A 153 2.74 -1.38 26.25
CA PRO A 153 3.20 -2.34 27.24
C PRO A 153 3.98 -3.42 26.52
N ALA A 154 5.20 -3.69 26.99
CA ALA A 154 5.86 -4.93 26.66
C ALA A 154 5.02 -6.04 27.33
N GLY A 155 3.85 -6.34 26.76
CA GLY A 155 3.60 -7.71 26.41
C GLY A 155 4.88 -8.13 25.69
N GLU A 156 5.66 -8.93 26.40
CA GLU A 156 6.35 -10.06 25.82
C GLU A 156 6.36 -10.01 24.28
N VAL A 157 7.55 -9.90 23.67
CA VAL A 157 7.69 -10.38 22.29
C VAL A 157 7.02 -11.76 22.34
N ALA A 158 5.89 -11.93 21.68
CA ALA A 158 5.39 -13.26 21.40
C ALA A 158 6.40 -13.89 20.43
N THR A 159 7.52 -14.36 20.97
CA THR A 159 8.00 -15.66 20.57
C THR A 159 6.84 -16.59 20.95
N PRO A 160 6.25 -17.36 20.02
CA PRO A 160 5.09 -18.19 20.34
C PRO A 160 5.55 -19.25 21.34
N SER A 161 5.29 -19.00 22.62
CA SER A 161 5.59 -19.89 23.74
C SER A 161 4.57 -19.67 24.86
N GLY A 162 3.31 -19.53 24.47
CA GLY A 162 2.11 -19.47 25.29
C GLY A 162 0.94 -19.03 24.41
N PRO A 163 -0.23 -19.70 24.42
CA PRO A 163 -1.24 -19.48 23.41
C PRO A 163 -1.79 -18.05 23.49
N SER A 164 -1.93 -17.39 22.33
CA SER A 164 -3.05 -16.50 22.06
C SER A 164 -4.32 -17.32 22.25
N ALA A 165 -4.73 -17.55 23.50
CA ALA A 165 -5.56 -18.71 23.81
C ALA A 165 -7.03 -18.52 23.45
N ASP A 166 -7.53 -17.29 23.51
CA ASP A 166 -8.96 -17.05 23.39
C ASP A 166 -9.32 -16.04 22.29
N ILE A 167 -8.45 -15.81 21.30
CA ILE A 167 -8.98 -15.29 20.02
C ILE A 167 -9.79 -16.41 19.39
N ARG A 168 -11.11 -16.30 19.53
CA ARG A 168 -12.05 -17.31 19.07
C ARG A 168 -12.36 -17.02 17.61
N ARG A 169 -11.77 -17.82 16.73
CA ARG A 169 -12.04 -17.78 15.29
C ARG A 169 -13.17 -18.72 14.96
N SER A 170 -14.04 -18.29 14.07
CA SER A 170 -15.12 -19.10 13.52
C SER A 170 -15.35 -18.73 12.07
N HIS A 171 -15.78 -19.69 11.29
CA HIS A 171 -15.96 -19.55 9.86
C HIS A 171 -17.43 -19.78 9.53
N TRP A 172 -17.99 -18.98 8.63
CA TRP A 172 -19.44 -18.91 8.41
C TRP A 172 -19.79 -18.82 6.93
N GLN A 173 -20.68 -19.70 6.47
CA GLN A 173 -21.31 -19.60 5.15
C GLN A 173 -22.61 -18.80 5.30
N CYS A 174 -22.67 -17.59 4.76
CA CYS A 174 -23.81 -16.68 4.84
C CYS A 174 -24.44 -16.51 3.43
N GLY A 175 -25.32 -17.43 3.04
CA GLY A 175 -25.77 -17.51 1.63
C GLY A 175 -24.60 -17.94 0.75
N GLU A 176 -24.20 -17.10 -0.21
CA GLU A 176 -22.99 -17.30 -1.04
C GLU A 176 -21.72 -16.69 -0.41
N LEU A 177 -21.87 -15.84 0.61
CA LEU A 177 -20.76 -15.10 1.21
C LEU A 177 -20.02 -15.94 2.25
N ARG A 178 -18.69 -16.07 2.08
CA ARG A 178 -17.81 -16.60 3.13
C ARG A 178 -17.43 -15.48 4.09
N VAL A 179 -17.71 -15.67 5.38
CA VAL A 179 -17.39 -14.72 6.44
C VAL A 179 -16.57 -15.42 7.51
N ASP A 180 -15.47 -14.80 7.91
CA ASP A 180 -14.62 -15.24 8.99
C ASP A 180 -14.78 -14.27 10.16
N SER A 181 -15.04 -14.77 11.37
CA SER A 181 -15.15 -13.95 12.58
C SER A 181 -14.00 -14.24 13.53
N SER A 182 -13.32 -13.21 13.99
CA SER A 182 -12.25 -13.29 14.99
C SER A 182 -12.63 -12.45 16.19
N PHE A 183 -13.14 -13.12 17.24
CA PHE A 183 -13.45 -12.45 18.50
C PHE A 183 -12.19 -12.25 19.34
N ASP A 184 -11.94 -11.00 19.72
CA ASP A 184 -10.87 -10.61 20.62
C ASP A 184 -11.45 -10.22 22.00
N PRO A 185 -11.27 -11.07 23.04
CA PRO A 185 -11.75 -10.79 24.40
C PRO A 185 -11.03 -9.60 25.05
N ALA A 186 -9.88 -9.16 24.55
CA ALA A 186 -9.15 -8.04 25.14
C ALA A 186 -9.84 -6.69 24.87
N ILE A 187 -10.62 -6.61 23.79
CA ILE A 187 -11.34 -5.39 23.36
C ILE A 187 -12.85 -5.60 23.26
N ASP A 188 -13.36 -6.76 23.68
CA ASP A 188 -14.77 -7.16 23.59
C ASP A 188 -15.37 -6.89 22.20
N ALA A 189 -14.65 -7.27 21.14
CA ALA A 189 -15.07 -7.03 19.77
C ALA A 189 -14.81 -8.24 18.87
N THR A 190 -15.59 -8.36 17.80
CA THR A 190 -15.33 -9.33 16.73
C THR A 190 -14.91 -8.60 15.47
N THR A 191 -13.86 -9.10 14.82
CA THR A 191 -13.50 -8.68 13.47
C THR A 191 -14.13 -9.65 12.49
N LEU A 192 -15.00 -9.15 11.63
CA LEU A 192 -15.53 -9.87 10.50
C LEU A 192 -14.65 -9.63 9.28
N SER A 193 -14.31 -10.69 8.55
CA SER A 193 -13.58 -10.62 7.29
C SER A 193 -14.37 -11.32 6.19
N TRP A 194 -14.56 -10.66 5.05
CA TRP A 194 -15.24 -11.20 3.87
C TRP A 194 -14.78 -10.49 2.61
N SER A 195 -14.63 -11.19 1.49
CA SER A 195 -14.24 -10.59 0.20
C SER A 195 -13.00 -9.67 0.29
N GLY A 196 -12.08 -9.97 1.23
CA GLY A 196 -10.89 -9.16 1.56
C GLY A 196 -11.14 -7.86 2.33
N ARG A 197 -12.39 -7.59 2.73
CA ARG A 197 -12.78 -6.49 3.62
C ARG A 197 -12.75 -6.94 5.06
N THR A 198 -12.59 -5.98 5.96
CA THR A 198 -12.69 -6.20 7.41
C THR A 198 -13.68 -5.22 8.04
N LEU A 199 -14.35 -5.65 9.11
CA LEU A 199 -15.24 -4.83 9.92
C LEU A 199 -15.12 -5.23 11.38
N VAL A 200 -14.78 -4.27 12.23
CA VAL A 200 -14.72 -4.48 13.68
C VAL A 200 -16.08 -4.11 14.28
N LEU A 201 -16.71 -5.06 14.96
CA LEU A 201 -17.98 -4.87 15.64
C LEU A 201 -17.80 -5.05 17.16
N PRO A 202 -18.10 -4.03 17.97
CA PRO A 202 -18.06 -4.16 19.42
C PRO A 202 -19.20 -5.05 19.91
N GLN A 203 -18.95 -5.77 21.00
CA GLN A 203 -19.95 -6.61 21.64
C GLN A 203 -21.03 -5.73 22.28
N THR A 204 -22.28 -6.13 22.09
CA THR A 204 -23.44 -5.49 22.71
C THR A 204 -24.09 -6.50 23.64
N VAL A 205 -24.25 -6.11 24.91
CA VAL A 205 -24.69 -7.03 25.96
C VAL A 205 -26.17 -7.38 25.74
N THR A 206 -26.47 -8.59 25.26
CA THR A 206 -27.82 -9.15 25.34
C THR A 206 -27.79 -10.57 25.88
N ALA A 207 -28.57 -10.81 26.94
CA ALA A 207 -28.72 -12.09 27.58
C ALA A 207 -29.12 -13.17 26.55
N SER A 208 -28.29 -14.21 26.42
CA SER A 208 -28.45 -15.42 25.57
C SER A 208 -28.01 -15.36 24.09
N GLY A 209 -26.94 -14.62 23.78
CA GLY A 209 -26.23 -14.77 22.51
C GLY A 209 -25.00 -13.88 22.42
N GLU A 210 -24.01 -14.28 21.62
CA GLU A 210 -22.88 -13.40 21.28
C GLU A 210 -23.36 -12.45 20.18
N ARG A 211 -23.71 -11.21 20.55
CA ARG A 211 -24.17 -10.18 19.62
C ARG A 211 -23.14 -9.06 19.53
N TYR A 212 -22.76 -8.72 18.32
CA TYR A 212 -21.83 -7.64 17.99
C TYR A 212 -22.52 -6.70 17.02
N ALA A 213 -22.46 -5.39 17.25
CA ALA A 213 -23.16 -4.43 16.41
C ALA A 213 -22.53 -3.04 16.51
N ASP A 214 -22.70 -2.24 15.47
CA ASP A 214 -22.33 -0.83 15.44
C ASP A 214 -23.54 0.09 15.26
N GLU A 215 -23.29 1.40 15.21
CA GLU A 215 -24.31 2.43 14.98
C GLU A 215 -24.73 2.57 13.50
N HIS A 216 -23.98 1.96 12.58
CA HIS A 216 -24.22 2.01 11.13
C HIS A 216 -25.21 0.93 10.65
N GLY A 217 -25.76 0.15 11.57
CA GLY A 217 -26.72 -0.92 11.29
C GLY A 217 -26.07 -2.24 10.90
N ASN A 218 -24.77 -2.41 11.15
CA ASN A 218 -24.12 -3.70 11.05
C ASN A 218 -24.39 -4.52 12.33
N GLU A 219 -24.70 -5.80 12.17
CA GLU A 219 -24.92 -6.72 13.28
C GLU A 219 -24.42 -8.13 12.91
N PHE A 220 -23.74 -8.75 13.85
CA PHE A 220 -23.42 -10.17 13.80
C PHE A 220 -23.82 -10.84 15.10
N ARG A 221 -24.63 -11.89 15.00
CA ARG A 221 -25.10 -12.65 16.17
C ARG A 221 -24.87 -14.13 15.95
N SER A 222 -23.97 -14.73 16.72
CA SER A 222 -23.64 -16.16 16.68
C SER A 222 -24.28 -16.92 17.85
N LYS A 223 -24.68 -18.16 17.58
CA LYS A 223 -25.16 -19.11 18.59
C LYS A 223 -24.94 -20.55 18.11
N GLY A 224 -23.96 -21.23 18.69
CA GLY A 224 -23.57 -22.58 18.24
C GLY A 224 -23.13 -22.55 16.78
N ASP A 225 -23.67 -23.45 15.97
CA ASP A 225 -23.31 -23.61 14.55
C ASP A 225 -24.10 -22.71 13.59
N SER A 226 -24.81 -21.72 14.13
CA SER A 226 -25.62 -20.77 13.34
C SER A 226 -25.30 -19.34 13.73
N ALA A 227 -25.34 -18.44 12.75
CA ALA A 227 -25.25 -17.01 12.98
C ALA A 227 -26.25 -16.24 12.11
N MET A 228 -26.49 -14.99 12.47
CA MET A 228 -27.22 -14.02 11.65
C MET A 228 -26.30 -12.84 11.39
N LEU A 229 -26.18 -12.43 10.12
CA LEU A 229 -25.38 -11.30 9.69
C LEU A 229 -26.27 -10.26 9.04
N THR A 230 -26.11 -9.01 9.46
CA THR A 230 -26.66 -7.84 8.80
C THR A 230 -25.50 -6.92 8.49
N LEU A 231 -25.30 -6.60 7.21
CA LEU A 231 -24.38 -5.55 6.78
C LEU A 231 -25.21 -4.31 6.45
N SER A 232 -24.66 -3.12 6.69
CA SER A 232 -25.35 -1.85 6.48
C SER A 232 -25.93 -1.76 5.07
N GLY A 233 -27.23 -1.44 4.99
CA GLY A 233 -27.97 -1.35 3.73
C GLY A 233 -28.30 -2.70 3.06
N ARG A 234 -28.02 -3.83 3.70
CA ARG A 234 -28.35 -5.18 3.19
C ARG A 234 -29.39 -5.88 4.07
N PRO A 235 -30.22 -6.77 3.50
CA PRO A 235 -31.10 -7.62 4.31
C PRO A 235 -30.27 -8.56 5.20
N GLN A 236 -30.83 -8.92 6.35
CA GLN A 236 -30.23 -9.93 7.23
C GLN A 236 -30.15 -11.28 6.51
N VAL A 237 -29.01 -11.94 6.64
CA VAL A 237 -28.77 -13.28 6.09
C VAL A 237 -28.46 -14.26 7.21
N GLN A 238 -28.94 -15.49 7.04
CA GLN A 238 -28.61 -16.60 7.93
C GLN A 238 -27.27 -17.20 7.51
N CYS A 239 -26.46 -17.56 8.50
CA CYS A 239 -25.19 -18.22 8.32
C CYS A 239 -25.13 -19.57 9.04
N THR A 240 -24.41 -20.51 8.46
CA THR A 240 -24.04 -21.78 9.09
C THR A 240 -22.54 -21.86 9.30
N SER A 241 -22.07 -22.59 10.30
CA SER A 241 -20.64 -22.82 10.51
C SER A 241 -20.00 -23.48 9.27
N ALA A 242 -18.74 -23.15 9.04
CA ALA A 242 -17.88 -23.76 8.04
C ALA A 242 -16.61 -24.30 8.70
N ASP A 243 -16.00 -25.32 8.11
CA ASP A 243 -14.87 -26.03 8.71
C ASP A 243 -13.51 -25.36 8.44
N SER A 244 -13.44 -24.45 7.45
CA SER A 244 -12.21 -23.81 7.01
C SER A 244 -12.41 -22.32 6.76
N PRO A 245 -11.35 -21.48 6.84
CA PRO A 245 -11.43 -20.07 6.46
C PRO A 245 -11.75 -19.86 4.98
N SER A 246 -12.18 -18.66 4.62
CA SER A 246 -12.24 -18.29 3.20
C SER A 246 -10.84 -18.25 2.57
N PRO A 247 -10.70 -18.51 1.26
CA PRO A 247 -9.42 -18.36 0.56
C PRO A 247 -8.81 -16.96 0.67
N TRP A 248 -9.64 -15.94 0.90
CA TRP A 248 -9.24 -14.55 1.09
C TRP A 248 -8.62 -14.34 2.47
N THR A 249 -9.26 -14.85 3.52
CA THR A 249 -8.73 -14.79 4.90
C THR A 249 -7.46 -15.61 5.02
N GLU A 250 -7.42 -16.81 4.43
CA GLU A 250 -6.21 -17.65 4.44
C GLU A 250 -5.02 -16.94 3.77
N ALA A 251 -5.25 -16.24 2.66
CA ALA A 251 -4.24 -15.43 2.00
C ALA A 251 -3.77 -14.25 2.89
N ALA A 252 -4.69 -13.54 3.54
CA ALA A 252 -4.37 -12.44 4.44
C ALA A 252 -3.52 -12.92 5.63
N GLU A 253 -3.84 -14.08 6.21
CA GLU A 253 -3.07 -14.72 7.29
C GLU A 253 -1.65 -15.11 6.85
N ARG A 254 -1.47 -15.51 5.59
CA ARG A 254 -0.13 -15.75 4.99
C ARG A 254 0.64 -14.46 4.66
N GLY A 255 0.05 -13.28 4.89
CA GLY A 255 0.67 -11.99 4.61
C GLY A 255 0.65 -11.57 3.14
N ILE A 256 -0.25 -12.17 2.35
CA ILE A 256 -0.54 -11.72 0.98
C ILE A 256 -1.15 -10.32 1.06
N ALA A 257 -0.66 -9.41 0.20
CA ALA A 257 -1.13 -8.03 0.14
C ALA A 257 -2.32 -7.88 -0.82
N PHE A 258 -2.34 -8.66 -1.90
CA PHE A 258 -3.41 -8.65 -2.88
C PHE A 258 -3.72 -10.05 -3.39
N ARG A 259 -5.01 -10.36 -3.52
CA ARG A 259 -5.48 -11.58 -4.17
C ARG A 259 -6.50 -11.22 -5.25
N ALA A 260 -6.55 -11.98 -6.33
CA ALA A 260 -7.62 -11.93 -7.31
C ALA A 260 -7.95 -13.31 -7.88
N ALA A 261 -9.17 -13.48 -8.38
CA ALA A 261 -9.63 -14.72 -8.97
C ALA A 261 -10.68 -14.47 -10.08
N GLY A 262 -10.81 -15.42 -11.00
CA GLY A 262 -11.86 -15.44 -12.00
C GLY A 262 -12.19 -16.86 -12.45
N ASN A 263 -13.35 -17.02 -13.09
CA ASN A 263 -13.99 -18.34 -13.23
C ASN A 263 -13.95 -18.92 -14.66
N GLU A 264 -13.68 -18.10 -15.68
CA GLU A 264 -13.75 -18.52 -17.09
C GLU A 264 -12.62 -17.93 -17.95
N PRO A 265 -11.53 -18.70 -18.18
CA PRO A 265 -11.17 -19.95 -17.50
C PRO A 265 -10.81 -19.69 -16.02
N GLY A 266 -10.85 -20.74 -15.19
CA GLY A 266 -10.59 -20.64 -13.75
C GLY A 266 -9.13 -20.25 -13.44
N TRP A 267 -8.94 -19.20 -12.64
CA TRP A 267 -7.63 -18.71 -12.24
C TRP A 267 -7.66 -17.97 -10.90
N TRP A 268 -6.50 -17.88 -10.24
CA TRP A 268 -6.27 -16.93 -9.16
C TRP A 268 -4.81 -16.47 -9.10
N VAL A 269 -4.58 -15.31 -8.50
CA VAL A 269 -3.25 -14.76 -8.26
C VAL A 269 -3.14 -14.24 -6.84
N GLU A 270 -1.98 -14.40 -6.24
CA GLU A 270 -1.60 -13.83 -4.95
C GLU A 270 -0.32 -13.01 -5.12
N VAL A 271 -0.32 -11.81 -4.57
CA VAL A 271 0.83 -10.91 -4.55
C VAL A 271 1.21 -10.66 -3.09
N GLY A 272 2.47 -10.96 -2.75
CA GLY A 272 3.04 -10.70 -1.44
C GLY A 272 3.22 -9.20 -1.15
N SER A 273 3.84 -8.90 -0.02
CA SER A 273 4.12 -7.52 0.42
C SER A 273 5.54 -7.07 0.03
N GLY A 274 5.80 -5.76 0.04
CA GLY A 274 7.13 -5.16 -0.15
C GLY A 274 7.40 -4.59 -1.55
N ALA A 275 8.61 -4.06 -1.75
CA ALA A 275 8.98 -3.33 -2.98
C ALA A 275 9.15 -4.22 -4.23
N ALA A 276 9.46 -5.50 -4.04
CA ALA A 276 9.59 -6.50 -5.10
C ALA A 276 8.91 -7.81 -4.64
N PRO A 277 7.56 -7.82 -4.53
CA PRO A 277 6.84 -8.92 -3.92
C PRO A 277 6.89 -10.17 -4.78
N ALA A 278 6.82 -11.34 -4.14
CA ALA A 278 6.53 -12.57 -4.85
C ALA A 278 5.10 -12.53 -5.40
N MET A 279 4.89 -13.02 -6.61
CA MET A 279 3.58 -13.16 -7.23
C MET A 279 3.39 -14.59 -7.71
N ASN A 280 2.33 -15.25 -7.25
CA ASN A 280 1.99 -16.62 -7.60
C ASN A 280 0.64 -16.64 -8.29
N ALA A 281 0.61 -17.11 -9.54
CA ALA A 281 -0.62 -17.27 -10.30
C ALA A 281 -0.88 -18.74 -10.56
N VAL A 282 -2.11 -19.17 -10.34
CA VAL A 282 -2.58 -20.51 -10.68
C VAL A 282 -3.68 -20.36 -11.72
N LEU A 283 -3.55 -21.12 -12.80
CA LEU A 283 -4.38 -21.03 -14.00
C LEU A 283 -4.98 -22.39 -14.29
N ASP A 284 -5.91 -22.41 -15.25
CA ASP A 284 -6.45 -23.62 -15.83
C ASP A 284 -7.03 -24.55 -14.73
N TYR A 285 -7.77 -23.96 -13.78
CA TYR A 285 -8.39 -24.66 -12.65
C TYR A 285 -7.42 -25.42 -11.73
N GLY A 286 -6.17 -24.97 -11.63
CA GLY A 286 -5.17 -25.59 -10.77
C GLY A 286 -4.12 -26.41 -11.52
N GLU A 287 -4.28 -26.64 -12.82
CA GLU A 287 -3.36 -27.45 -13.61
C GLU A 287 -2.00 -26.78 -13.84
N ARG A 288 -1.98 -25.44 -13.85
CA ARG A 288 -0.76 -24.68 -14.14
C ARG A 288 -0.48 -23.65 -13.05
N SER A 289 0.73 -23.68 -12.51
CA SER A 289 1.23 -22.70 -11.53
C SER A 289 2.38 -21.89 -12.11
N LEU A 290 2.37 -20.58 -11.88
CA LEU A 290 3.38 -19.63 -12.32
C LEU A 290 3.91 -18.90 -11.09
N GLU A 291 5.21 -19.01 -10.88
CA GLU A 291 5.92 -18.32 -9.79
C GLU A 291 6.75 -17.18 -10.37
N ILE A 292 6.51 -15.98 -9.85
CA ILE A 292 7.28 -14.77 -10.13
C ILE A 292 7.93 -14.37 -8.81
N ALA A 293 9.18 -14.78 -8.62
CA ALA A 293 9.90 -14.58 -7.36
C ALA A 293 10.03 -13.10 -6.96
N ARG A 294 10.10 -12.21 -7.95
CA ARG A 294 10.23 -10.75 -7.77
C ARG A 294 9.43 -10.00 -8.83
N ALA A 295 8.17 -9.75 -8.53
CA ALA A 295 7.33 -8.90 -9.36
C ALA A 295 7.76 -7.43 -9.21
N GLN A 296 7.68 -6.69 -10.30
CA GLN A 296 7.97 -5.27 -10.39
C GLN A 296 6.65 -4.51 -10.34
N PRO A 297 6.41 -3.69 -9.31
CA PRO A 297 5.24 -2.81 -9.29
C PRO A 297 5.36 -1.77 -10.41
N GLY A 298 4.25 -1.47 -11.08
CA GLY A 298 4.25 -0.49 -12.16
C GLY A 298 2.83 -0.16 -12.64
N GLY A 299 2.57 1.14 -12.85
CA GLY A 299 1.25 1.62 -13.22
C GLY A 299 0.21 1.25 -12.16
N ASN A 300 -0.81 0.50 -12.56
CA ASN A 300 -1.88 0.01 -11.70
C ASN A 300 -1.74 -1.47 -11.32
N GLY A 301 -0.53 -2.05 -11.36
CA GLY A 301 -0.37 -3.44 -10.98
C GLY A 301 1.08 -3.92 -10.93
N TYR A 302 1.29 -5.17 -11.34
CA TYR A 302 2.56 -5.88 -11.20
C TYR A 302 2.96 -6.54 -12.51
N SER A 303 4.26 -6.63 -12.77
CA SER A 303 4.78 -7.36 -13.92
C SER A 303 6.04 -8.14 -13.57
N GLY A 304 6.32 -9.19 -14.33
CA GLY A 304 7.52 -9.98 -14.15
C GLY A 304 7.55 -11.15 -15.12
N SER A 305 8.49 -12.05 -14.91
CA SER A 305 8.57 -13.29 -15.68
C SER A 305 8.84 -14.46 -14.76
N THR A 306 8.37 -15.63 -15.16
CA THR A 306 8.72 -16.91 -14.55
C THR A 306 10.18 -17.29 -14.86
N ALA A 307 10.70 -18.31 -14.17
CA ALA A 307 12.08 -18.79 -14.38
C ALA A 307 12.34 -19.30 -15.81
N ASP A 308 11.32 -19.84 -16.48
CA ASP A 308 11.35 -20.29 -17.88
C ASP A 308 11.07 -19.15 -18.88
N GLY A 309 10.93 -17.91 -18.41
CA GLY A 309 10.87 -16.71 -19.26
C GLY A 309 9.47 -16.31 -19.72
N VAL A 310 8.41 -16.91 -19.19
CA VAL A 310 7.03 -16.52 -19.52
C VAL A 310 6.71 -15.18 -18.88
N ALA A 311 6.39 -14.18 -19.70
CA ALA A 311 6.00 -12.87 -19.23
C ALA A 311 4.60 -12.88 -18.60
N VAL A 312 4.49 -12.27 -17.43
CA VAL A 312 3.25 -12.13 -16.66
C VAL A 312 3.03 -10.66 -16.30
N ARG A 313 1.81 -10.19 -16.50
CA ARG A 313 1.36 -8.86 -16.08
C ARG A 313 0.01 -8.96 -15.40
N LEU A 314 -0.08 -8.45 -14.18
CA LEU A 314 -1.32 -8.26 -13.45
C LEU A 314 -1.66 -6.78 -13.45
N SER A 315 -2.81 -6.41 -14.00
CA SER A 315 -3.37 -5.07 -13.95
C SER A 315 -4.50 -5.04 -12.92
N ILE A 316 -4.51 -4.05 -12.04
CA ILE A 316 -5.49 -3.93 -10.94
C ILE A 316 -6.19 -2.58 -11.05
N GLU A 317 -7.50 -2.59 -11.16
CA GLU A 317 -8.32 -1.38 -11.14
C GLU A 317 -9.10 -1.33 -9.83
N ARG A 318 -8.90 -0.27 -9.03
CA ARG A 318 -9.68 0.00 -7.81
C ARG A 318 -11.09 0.44 -8.18
N ARG A 319 -11.93 -0.53 -8.52
CA ARG A 319 -13.32 -0.37 -8.93
C ARG A 319 -14.12 -1.58 -8.49
N ALA A 320 -15.36 -1.33 -8.09
CA ALA A 320 -16.32 -2.38 -7.78
C ALA A 320 -16.37 -3.47 -8.88
N CYS A 321 -16.26 -4.71 -8.43
CA CYS A 321 -16.33 -5.92 -9.24
C CYS A 321 -17.31 -6.88 -8.59
N GLU A 322 -18.08 -7.59 -9.41
CA GLU A 322 -19.00 -8.61 -8.94
C GLU A 322 -18.61 -9.93 -9.61
N ASP A 323 -18.41 -10.97 -8.81
CA ASP A 323 -18.12 -12.30 -9.32
C ASP A 323 -19.34 -12.83 -10.09
N GLY A 324 -19.15 -13.19 -11.35
CA GLY A 324 -20.25 -13.60 -12.23
C GLY A 324 -20.92 -14.94 -11.86
N MET A 325 -20.31 -15.74 -10.99
CA MET A 325 -20.83 -17.01 -10.53
C MET A 325 -21.51 -16.90 -9.15
N SER A 326 -20.90 -16.20 -8.20
CA SER A 326 -21.41 -16.09 -6.82
C SER A 326 -22.20 -14.81 -6.54
N GLY A 327 -22.08 -13.78 -7.38
CA GLY A 327 -22.59 -12.43 -7.11
C GLY A 327 -21.84 -11.70 -5.99
N GLU A 328 -20.68 -12.22 -5.56
CA GLU A 328 -19.89 -11.64 -4.48
C GLU A 328 -19.21 -10.34 -4.96
N ALA A 329 -19.27 -9.31 -4.12
CA ALA A 329 -18.77 -7.98 -4.45
C ALA A 329 -17.35 -7.74 -3.90
N PHE A 330 -16.48 -7.20 -4.74
CA PHE A 330 -15.07 -6.91 -4.48
C PHE A 330 -14.72 -5.46 -4.84
N ASP A 331 -13.63 -4.96 -4.27
CA ASP A 331 -13.19 -3.57 -4.43
C ASP A 331 -12.19 -3.36 -5.59
N ALA A 332 -11.79 -4.44 -6.25
CA ALA A 332 -10.93 -4.37 -7.42
C ALA A 332 -11.39 -5.27 -8.56
N ARG A 333 -11.17 -4.79 -9.79
CA ARG A 333 -11.11 -5.61 -10.99
C ARG A 333 -9.66 -5.96 -11.26
N ALA A 334 -9.43 -7.20 -11.66
CA ALA A 334 -8.11 -7.70 -12.00
C ALA A 334 -8.09 -8.27 -13.40
N GLU A 335 -7.04 -7.94 -14.15
CA GLU A 335 -6.72 -8.56 -15.43
C GLU A 335 -5.32 -9.15 -15.34
N LEU A 336 -5.21 -10.47 -15.46
CA LEU A 336 -3.95 -11.18 -15.52
C LEU A 336 -3.67 -11.55 -16.98
N ARG A 337 -2.51 -11.12 -17.49
CA ARG A 337 -2.01 -11.46 -18.81
C ARG A 337 -0.80 -12.37 -18.69
N VAL A 338 -0.84 -13.51 -19.37
CA VAL A 338 0.25 -14.49 -19.41
C VAL A 338 0.56 -14.84 -20.85
N GLY A 339 1.69 -14.35 -21.35
CA GLY A 339 1.97 -14.34 -22.78
C GLY A 339 0.86 -13.62 -23.55
N ASP A 340 0.16 -14.36 -24.43
CA ASP A 340 -0.94 -13.84 -25.24
C ASP A 340 -2.33 -14.04 -24.60
N ASN A 341 -2.43 -14.83 -23.54
CA ASN A 341 -3.69 -15.12 -22.87
C ASN A 341 -4.03 -14.05 -21.84
N THR A 342 -5.31 -13.68 -21.77
CA THR A 342 -5.84 -12.68 -20.83
C THR A 342 -6.94 -13.30 -19.99
N TYR A 343 -6.88 -13.09 -18.69
CA TYR A 343 -7.76 -13.63 -17.68
C TYR A 343 -8.35 -12.46 -16.89
N THR A 344 -9.67 -12.40 -16.78
CA THR A 344 -10.38 -11.32 -16.08
C THR A 344 -11.04 -11.84 -14.81
N GLY A 345 -11.11 -11.01 -13.78
CA GLY A 345 -11.66 -11.41 -12.49
C GLY A 345 -11.81 -10.26 -11.51
N CYS A 346 -12.16 -10.62 -10.28
CA CYS A 346 -12.30 -9.71 -9.16
C CYS A 346 -11.17 -9.93 -8.15
N GLY A 347 -10.81 -8.88 -7.41
CA GLY A 347 -9.74 -8.96 -6.42
C GLY A 347 -9.96 -8.04 -5.23
N ALA A 348 -9.17 -8.30 -4.20
CA ALA A 348 -9.19 -7.52 -2.98
C ALA A 348 -7.76 -7.25 -2.50
N PHE A 349 -7.58 -6.05 -1.98
CA PHE A 349 -6.42 -5.67 -1.20
C PHE A 349 -6.63 -6.21 0.21
N LEU A 350 -5.77 -7.11 0.64
CA LEU A 350 -5.84 -7.77 1.95
C LEU A 350 -4.99 -7.04 2.99
N ARG A 351 -4.15 -6.13 2.51
CA ARG A 351 -3.35 -5.19 3.29
C ARG A 351 -3.33 -3.85 2.55
N ASP A 352 -3.31 -2.77 3.32
CA ASP A 352 -3.12 -1.41 2.83
C ASP A 352 -1.66 -1.12 2.46
#